data_AF-A0A0Q7JK56-F1
#
_entry.id   AF-A0A0Q7JK56-F1
#
_cell.length_a   1.000
_cell.length_b   1.000
_cell.length_c   1.000
_cell.angle_alpha   90.00
_cell.angle_beta   90.00
_cell.angle_gamma   90.00
#
_symmetry.space_group_name_H-M   'P 1'
#
loop_
_entity.id
_entity.type
_entity.pdbx_description
1 polymer ?
#
loop_
_entity_poly.entity_id
_entity_poly.type
_entity_poly.pdbx_seq_one_letter_code
_entity_poly.pdbx_strand_id
1 'polypeptide(L)' 'MANPEPKTCASCGRRIEWRKKWERDWESVRYCSTACRRHGVDDADQRLVAASEVVVTQGGHVVDPSTARDAIRIRRT' A
#
# COMPACT_ATOMS: atom_id res chain seq x y z
N MET A 1 22.33 -5.59 15.87
CA MET A 1 20.90 -5.26 16.06
C MET A 1 20.18 -5.73 14.81
N ALA A 2 19.33 -6.75 14.91
CA ALA A 2 18.58 -7.24 13.77
C ALA A 2 17.55 -6.17 13.39
N ASN A 3 17.65 -5.62 12.18
CA ASN A 3 16.58 -4.79 11.63
C ASN A 3 15.39 -5.73 11.36
N PRO A 4 14.19 -5.44 11.88
CA PRO A 4 13.08 -6.34 11.67
C PRO A 4 12.64 -6.33 10.19
N GLU A 5 11.96 -7.38 9.78
CA GLU A 5 11.57 -7.55 8.38
C GLU A 5 10.76 -6.35 7.88
N PRO A 6 11.05 -5.87 6.65
CA PRO A 6 10.36 -4.71 6.09
C PRO A 6 8.87 -5.02 5.93
N LYS A 7 8.03 -4.12 6.44
CA LYS A 7 6.57 -4.19 6.29
C LYS A 7 6.08 -3.17 5.27
N THR A 8 4.91 -3.42 4.68
CA THR A 8 4.24 -2.49 3.77
C THR A 8 3.08 -1.81 4.50
N CYS A 9 2.94 -0.49 4.31
CA CYS A 9 1.85 0.28 4.90
C CYS A 9 0.52 -0.12 4.25
N ALA A 10 -0.46 -0.54 5.05
CA ALA A 10 -1.75 -0.96 4.54
C ALA A 10 -2.51 0.16 3.80
N SER A 11 -2.31 1.42 4.21
CA SER A 11 -3.03 2.57 3.63
C SER A 11 -2.37 3.15 2.38
N CYS A 12 -1.03 3.22 2.32
CA CYS A 12 -0.34 3.91 1.20
C CYS A 12 0.60 3.03 0.38
N GLY A 13 0.71 1.73 0.68
CA GLY A 13 1.55 0.78 -0.07
C GLY A 13 3.07 1.01 0.03
N ARG A 14 3.54 2.07 0.70
CA ARG A 14 4.97 2.33 0.89
C ARG A 14 5.56 1.44 1.98
N ARG A 15 6.87 1.17 1.88
CA ARG A 15 7.64 0.48 2.93
C ARG A 15 7.53 1.25 4.25
N ILE A 16 7.26 0.53 5.33
CA ILE A 16 7.34 1.05 6.70
C ILE A 16 8.80 1.01 7.11
N GLU A 17 9.39 2.18 7.31
CA GLU A 17 10.72 2.30 7.90
C GLU A 17 10.65 2.03 9.41
N TRP A 18 11.56 1.20 9.92
CA TRP A 18 11.63 0.92 11.34
C TRP A 18 11.92 2.19 12.14
N ARG A 19 11.29 2.31 13.32
CA ARG A 19 11.49 3.42 14.26
C ARG A 19 11.61 2.85 15.67
N LYS A 20 12.50 3.41 16.49
CA LYS A 20 12.73 2.96 17.87
C LYS A 20 11.47 2.85 18.73
N LYS A 21 10.49 3.73 18.51
CA LYS A 21 9.20 3.69 19.22
C LYS A 21 8.38 2.39 19.00
N TRP A 22 8.71 1.63 17.97
CA TRP A 22 8.02 0.40 17.56
C TRP A 22 8.77 -0.88 17.96
N GLU A 23 9.83 -0.76 18.76
CA GLU A 23 10.65 -1.89 19.20
C GLU A 23 9.83 -2.97 19.92
N ARG A 24 8.78 -2.59 20.64
CA ARG A 24 7.97 -3.51 21.46
C ARG A 24 6.77 -4.12 20.73
N ASP A 25 6.32 -3.50 19.65
CA ASP A 25 5.04 -3.81 19.01
C ASP A 25 5.14 -3.86 17.47
N TRP A 26 6.34 -4.05 16.92
CA TRP A 26 6.58 -4.07 15.47
C TRP A 26 5.65 -5.03 14.72
N GLU A 27 5.32 -6.18 15.30
CA GLU A 27 4.40 -7.14 14.70
C GLU A 27 3.01 -6.52 14.40
N SER A 28 2.53 -5.66 15.29
CA SER A 28 1.24 -4.98 15.22
C SER A 28 1.24 -3.72 14.34
N VAL A 29 2.40 -3.22 13.92
CA VAL A 29 2.51 -2.00 13.10
C VAL A 29 1.99 -2.26 11.68
N ARG A 30 0.87 -1.62 11.33
CA ARG A 30 0.25 -1.67 9.98
C ARG A 30 0.44 -0.40 9.14
N TYR A 31 0.77 0.73 9.75
CA TYR A 31 0.76 2.04 9.08
C TYR A 31 2.07 2.80 9.30
N CYS A 32 2.59 3.45 8.25
CA CYS A 32 3.85 4.21 8.33
C CYS A 32 3.73 5.53 9.11
N SER A 33 2.52 6.06 9.28
CA SER A 33 2.28 7.35 9.94
C SER A 33 0.88 7.42 10.57
N THR A 34 0.70 8.39 11.48
CA THR A 34 -0.62 8.70 12.05
C THR A 34 -1.61 9.15 10.98
N ALA A 35 -1.15 9.87 9.96
CA ALA A 35 -2.00 10.27 8.84
C ALA A 35 -2.52 9.04 8.07
N CYS A 36 -1.65 8.09 7.72
CA CYS A 36 -2.07 6.82 7.10
C CYS A 36 -2.99 5.99 8.00
N ARG A 37 -2.76 5.98 9.31
CA ARG A 37 -3.67 5.31 10.26
C ARG A 37 -5.06 5.95 10.28
N ARG A 38 -5.13 7.28 10.18
CA ARG A 38 -6.40 8.03 10.13
C ARG A 38 -7.13 7.89 8.80
N HIS A 39 -6.37 7.86 7.70
CA HIS A 39 -6.93 7.65 6.36
C HIS A 39 -7.47 6.22 6.21
N GLY A 40 -6.69 5.22 6.65
CA GLY A 40 -7.11 3.82 6.57
C GLY A 40 -7.12 3.29 5.14
N VAL A 41 -7.80 2.16 4.99
CA VAL A 41 -8.28 1.58 3.71
C VAL A 41 -9.78 1.45 3.92
N ASP A 42 -10.58 2.06 3.07
CA ASP A 42 -12.04 2.07 3.21
C ASP A 42 -12.73 1.00 2.34
N ASP A 43 -14.06 0.91 2.44
CA ASP A 43 -14.85 -0.06 1.69
C ASP A 43 -14.81 0.19 0.17
N ALA A 44 -14.57 1.43 -0.26
CA ALA A 44 -14.43 1.75 -1.67
C ALA A 44 -13.08 1.23 -2.20
N ASP A 45 -12.00 1.37 -1.43
CA ASP A 45 -10.69 0.79 -1.74
C ASP A 45 -10.77 -0.73 -1.88
N GLN A 46 -11.44 -1.41 -0.93
CA GLN A 46 -11.62 -2.86 -0.97
C GLN A 46 -12.46 -3.33 -2.15
N ARG A 47 -13.49 -2.58 -2.53
CA ARG A 47 -14.34 -2.87 -3.69
C ARG A 47 -13.56 -2.81 -5.00
N LEU A 48 -12.74 -1.78 -5.19
CA LEU A 48 -11.94 -1.64 -6.41
C LEU A 48 -10.99 -2.83 -6.60
N VAL A 49 -10.41 -3.33 -5.51
CA VAL A 49 -9.55 -4.53 -5.54
C VAL A 49 -10.37 -5.79 -5.81
N ALA A 50 -11.46 -6.02 -5.06
CA ALA A 50 -12.25 -7.24 -5.15
C ALA A 50 -12.97 -7.40 -6.49
N ALA A 51 -13.47 -6.30 -7.05
CA ALA A 51 -14.27 -6.33 -8.25
C ALA A 51 -13.45 -6.37 -9.54
N SER A 52 -12.11 -6.21 -9.46
CA SER A 52 -11.24 -6.01 -10.63
C SER A 52 -11.80 -4.94 -11.60
N GLU A 53 -12.53 -3.97 -11.05
CA GLU A 53 -13.34 -2.97 -11.77
C GLU A 53 -12.49 -1.94 -12.53
N VAL A 54 -11.19 -2.00 -12.34
CA VAL A 54 -10.24 -1.05 -12.88
C VAL A 54 -9.07 -1.80 -13.50
N VAL A 55 -8.86 -1.54 -14.78
CA VAL A 55 -7.65 -1.97 -15.49
C VAL A 55 -6.62 -0.86 -15.36
N VAL A 56 -5.55 -1.19 -14.65
CA VAL A 56 -4.39 -0.35 -14.49
C VAL A 56 -3.42 -0.67 -15.62
N THR A 57 -3.06 0.34 -16.43
CA THR A 57 -2.12 0.15 -17.55
C THR A 57 -0.91 1.08 -17.46
N GLN A 58 0.28 0.57 -17.75
CA GLN A 58 1.51 1.35 -17.96
C GLN A 58 2.04 1.08 -19.37
N GLY A 59 2.26 2.13 -20.16
CA GLY A 59 2.73 1.98 -21.55
C GLY A 59 1.80 1.14 -22.45
N GLY A 60 0.53 0.97 -22.07
CA GLY A 60 -0.44 0.12 -22.78
C GLY A 60 -0.55 -1.32 -22.25
N HIS A 61 0.28 -1.73 -21.29
CA HIS A 61 0.25 -3.07 -20.69
C HIS A 61 -0.48 -3.06 -19.35
N VAL A 62 -1.28 -4.08 -19.06
CA VAL A 62 -1.91 -4.25 -17.74
C VAL A 62 -0.83 -4.55 -16.70
N VAL A 63 -0.81 -3.78 -15.60
CA VAL A 63 0.21 -3.88 -14.54
C VAL A 63 -0.43 -3.86 -13.17
N ASP A 64 0.21 -4.50 -12.20
CA ASP A 64 -0.15 -4.32 -10.80
C ASP A 64 0.26 -2.92 -10.32
N PRO A 65 -0.65 -2.11 -9.75
CA PRO A 65 -0.37 -0.73 -9.35
C PRO A 65 0.72 -0.60 -8.27
N SER A 66 0.95 -1.63 -7.45
CA SER A 66 2.00 -1.61 -6.42
C SER A 66 3.40 -1.81 -6.99
N THR A 67 3.51 -2.26 -8.26
CA THR A 67 4.80 -2.56 -8.93
C THR A 67 5.10 -1.66 -10.13
N ALA A 68 4.09 -0.93 -10.61
CA ALA A 68 4.21 -0.04 -11.75
C ALA A 68 5.20 1.12 -11.50
N ARG A 69 5.92 1.51 -12.54
CA ARG A 69 6.85 2.66 -12.52
C ARG A 69 6.24 3.81 -13.33
N ASP A 70 6.68 5.05 -13.10
CA ASP A 70 6.26 6.21 -13.90
C ASP A 70 4.72 6.41 -14.02
N ALA A 71 4.26 7.02 -15.12
CA ALA A 71 2.85 7.37 -15.31
C ALA A 71 1.98 6.14 -15.63
N ILE A 72 0.89 6.00 -14.87
CA ILE A 72 -0.08 4.92 -14.98
C ILE A 72 -1.42 5.48 -15.46
N ARG A 73 -2.18 4.71 -16.24
CA ARG A 73 -3.57 5.01 -16.60
C ARG A 73 -4.52 4.01 -15.98
N ILE A 74 -5.50 4.52 -15.26
CA ILE A 74 -6.58 3.74 -14.65
C ILE A 74 -7.81 3.90 -15.54
N ARG A 75 -8.42 2.78 -15.95
CA ARG A 75 -9.65 2.74 -16.72
C ARG A 75 -10.65 1.88 -15.97
N ARG A 76 -11.91 2.31 -15.86
CA ARG A 76 -12.98 1.37 -15.47
C ARG A 76 -13.07 0.29 -16.54
N THR A 77 -13.13 -0.97 -16.13
CA THR A 77 -13.39 -2.12 -17.03
C THR A 77 -14.63 -1.90 -17.86
#